data_AF-Q4G3W3-F1
#
_entry.id   AF-Q4G3W3-F1
#
_cell.length_a   1.000
_cell.length_b   1.000
_cell.length_c   1.000
_cell.angle_alpha   90.00
_cell.angle_beta   90.00
_cell.angle_gamma   90.00
#
_symmetry.space_group_name_H-M   'P 1'
#
loop_
_entity.id
_entity.type
_entity.pdbx_description
1 polymer ?
#
loop_
_entity_poly.entity_id
_entity_poly.type
_entity_poly.pdbx_seq_one_letter_code
_entity_poly.pdbx_strand_id
1 'polypeptide(L)' 'PLAGRGRGTSATESEVARGKNILRNALVSHLDGTTPVCEDIGRSLLTYGRRIPLAEWESRIAEVDASVVREICSK' A
#
# COMPACT_ATOMS: atom_id res chain seq x y z
N PRO A 1 -39.17 3.08 9.03
CA PRO A 1 -38.17 4.16 8.89
C PRO A 1 -36.76 3.57 8.71
N LEU A 2 -36.28 3.60 7.48
CA LEU A 2 -35.01 3.03 7.03
C LEU A 2 -33.84 3.89 7.53
N ALA A 3 -33.13 3.43 8.54
CA ALA A 3 -31.81 3.96 8.90
C ALA A 3 -30.74 3.00 8.38
N GLY A 4 -30.46 3.08 7.08
CA GLY A 4 -29.25 2.52 6.51
C GLY A 4 -28.05 3.35 6.94
N ARG A 5 -27.25 2.85 7.88
CA ARG A 5 -25.86 3.30 8.11
C ARG A 5 -25.13 2.25 8.94
N GLY A 6 -24.34 1.43 8.27
CA GLY A 6 -23.56 0.40 8.96
C GLY A 6 -22.76 -0.48 8.03
N ARG A 7 -21.94 0.09 7.14
CA ARG A 7 -20.84 -0.64 6.48
C ARG A 7 -19.64 0.28 6.24
N GLY A 8 -19.13 0.86 7.31
CA GLY A 8 -17.73 1.31 7.35
C GLY A 8 -17.04 0.39 8.33
N THR A 9 -16.36 -0.64 7.86
CA THR A 9 -15.50 -1.46 8.73
C THR A 9 -14.44 -0.52 9.31
N SER A 10 -14.49 -0.22 10.60
CA SER A 10 -13.50 0.63 11.24
C SER A 10 -12.16 -0.09 11.20
N ALA A 11 -11.28 0.26 10.25
CA ALA A 11 -9.94 -0.28 10.22
C ALA A 11 -9.26 0.00 11.57
N THR A 12 -8.81 -1.05 12.25
CA THR A 12 -8.06 -0.95 13.49
C THR A 12 -6.57 -0.80 13.21
N GLU A 13 -5.80 -0.26 14.16
CA GLU A 13 -4.35 -0.10 14.00
C GLU A 13 -3.62 -1.44 13.83
N SER A 14 -4.12 -2.50 14.48
CA SER A 14 -3.55 -3.84 14.35
C SER A 14 -3.78 -4.42 12.94
N GLU A 15 -4.96 -4.21 12.36
CA GLU A 15 -5.26 -4.60 10.98
C GLU A 15 -4.42 -3.82 9.97
N VAL A 16 -4.23 -2.52 10.21
CA VAL A 16 -3.38 -1.65 9.36
C VAL A 16 -1.92 -2.09 9.46
N ALA A 17 -1.40 -2.33 10.66
CA ALA A 17 -0.04 -2.85 10.86
C ALA A 17 0.16 -4.19 10.15
N ARG A 18 -0.81 -5.12 10.25
CA ARG A 18 -0.80 -6.39 9.52
C ARG A 18 -0.80 -6.17 8.01
N GLY A 19 -1.68 -5.30 7.50
CA GLY A 19 -1.78 -4.97 6.08
C GLY A 19 -0.48 -4.37 5.53
N LYS A 20 0.15 -3.46 6.28
CA LYS A 20 1.46 -2.90 5.95
C LYS A 20 2.53 -3.98 5.82
N ASN A 21 2.57 -4.94 6.74
CA ASN A 21 3.55 -6.03 6.69
C ASN A 21 3.32 -6.98 5.50
N ILE A 22 2.06 -7.31 5.19
CA ILE A 22 1.71 -8.10 4.01
C ILE A 22 2.16 -7.38 2.73
N LEU A 23 1.88 -6.08 2.62
CA LEU A 23 2.26 -5.28 1.46
C LEU A 23 3.78 -5.20 1.27
N ARG A 24 4.53 -4.95 2.36
CA ARG A 24 6.00 -4.92 2.29
C ARG A 24 6.57 -6.26 1.82
N ASN A 25 6.08 -7.37 2.38
CA ASN A 25 6.51 -8.69 1.96
C ASN A 25 6.18 -8.95 0.48
N ALA A 26 5.00 -8.54 0.02
CA ALA A 26 4.61 -8.67 -1.37
C ALA A 26 5.54 -7.87 -2.31
N LEU A 27 5.91 -6.64 -1.93
CA LEU A 27 6.85 -5.82 -2.71
C LEU A 27 8.23 -6.46 -2.82
N VAL A 28 8.77 -6.98 -1.72
CA VAL A 28 10.07 -7.68 -1.73
C VAL A 28 10.00 -8.93 -2.61
N SER A 29 8.96 -9.76 -2.44
CA SER A 29 8.79 -10.98 -3.25
C SER A 29 8.61 -10.69 -4.73
N HIS A 30 8.04 -9.52 -5.09
CA HIS A 30 7.88 -9.13 -6.49
C HIS A 30 9.18 -8.74 -7.17
N LEU A 31 10.29 -8.61 -6.43
CA LEU A 31 11.60 -8.27 -6.96
C LEU A 31 12.55 -9.47 -7.01
N ASP A 32 12.02 -10.69 -6.85
CA ASP A 32 12.82 -11.91 -6.95
C ASP A 32 13.05 -12.32 -8.42
N GLY A 33 14.24 -11.98 -8.92
CA GLY A 33 14.68 -12.29 -10.28
C GLY A 33 14.83 -11.06 -11.18
N THR A 34 15.61 -11.20 -12.24
CA THR A 34 15.96 -10.08 -13.13
C THR A 34 14.77 -9.59 -13.96
N THR A 35 13.93 -10.50 -14.45
CA THR A 35 12.73 -10.16 -15.24
C THR A 35 11.73 -9.28 -14.48
N PRO A 36 11.24 -9.67 -13.28
CA PRO A 36 10.30 -8.83 -12.55
C PRO A 36 10.94 -7.54 -12.02
N VAL A 37 12.25 -7.53 -11.74
CA VAL A 37 12.99 -6.29 -11.47
C VAL A 37 13.00 -5.34 -12.68
N CYS A 38 13.26 -5.85 -13.89
CA CYS A 38 13.20 -5.05 -15.11
C CYS A 38 11.78 -4.50 -15.36
N GLU A 39 10.75 -5.31 -15.10
CA GLU A 39 9.36 -4.89 -15.19
C GLU A 39 9.05 -3.74 -14.22
N ASP A 40 9.45 -3.85 -12.95
CA ASP A 40 9.25 -2.80 -11.93
C ASP A 40 9.96 -1.49 -12.30
N ILE A 41 11.19 -1.58 -12.82
CA ILE A 41 11.95 -0.41 -13.30
C ILE A 41 11.20 0.26 -14.45
N GLY A 42 10.83 -0.51 -15.48
CA GLY A 42 10.13 0.01 -16.66
C GLY A 42 8.81 0.65 -16.28
N ARG A 43 8.03 -0.02 -15.43
CA ARG A 43 6.76 0.49 -14.91
C ARG A 43 6.94 1.81 -14.17
N SER A 44 7.86 1.86 -13.20
CA SER A 44 8.12 3.06 -12.41
C SER A 44 8.58 4.24 -13.27
N LEU A 45 9.42 3.99 -14.28
CA LEU A 45 9.84 5.01 -15.23
C LEU A 45 8.66 5.57 -16.03
N LEU A 46 7.74 4.71 -16.49
CA LEU A 46 6.58 5.15 -17.26
C LEU A 46 5.52 5.86 -16.39
N THR A 47 5.33 5.43 -15.14
CA THR A 47 4.29 6.00 -14.27
C THR A 47 4.76 7.20 -13.46
N TYR A 48 6.03 7.22 -13.04
CA TYR A 48 6.57 8.21 -12.11
C TYR A 48 7.76 9.00 -12.68
N GLY A 49 8.22 8.68 -13.89
CA GLY A 49 9.40 9.31 -14.51
C GLY A 49 10.74 8.92 -13.88
N ARG A 50 10.73 8.06 -12.85
CA ARG A 50 11.92 7.59 -12.14
C ARG A 50 11.67 6.23 -11.50
N ARG A 51 12.75 5.48 -11.25
CA ARG A 51 12.68 4.31 -10.37
C ARG A 51 12.45 4.77 -8.94
N ILE A 52 11.49 4.17 -8.26
CA ILE A 52 11.26 4.37 -6.81
C ILE A 52 12.00 3.26 -6.06
N PRO A 53 13.01 3.58 -5.22
CA PRO A 53 13.72 2.58 -4.43
C PRO A 53 12.81 1.91 -3.40
N LEU A 54 13.09 0.64 -3.06
CA LEU A 54 12.32 -0.10 -2.06
C LEU A 54 12.28 0.62 -0.69
N ALA A 55 13.39 1.23 -0.27
CA ALA A 55 13.45 2.01 0.97
C ALA A 55 12.47 3.21 0.98
N GLU A 56 12.25 3.83 -0.17
CA GLU A 56 11.28 4.92 -0.28
C GLU A 56 9.85 4.38 -0.16
N TRP A 57 9.55 3.23 -0.78
CA TRP A 57 8.27 2.55 -0.58
C TRP A 57 8.04 2.19 0.88
N GLU A 58 9.05 1.66 1.57
CA GLU A 58 8.95 1.30 2.98
C GLU A 58 8.63 2.51 3.87
N SER A 59 9.29 3.65 3.62
CA SER A 59 9.03 4.92 4.33
C SER A 59 7.58 5.38 4.10
N ARG A 60 7.14 5.45 2.84
CA ARG A 60 5.76 5.87 2.50
C ARG A 60 4.71 4.93 3.10
N ILE A 61 4.96 3.63 3.11
CA ILE A 61 4.05 2.65 3.73
C ILE A 61 4.03 2.84 5.25
N ALA A 62 5.16 3.16 5.87
CA ALA A 62 5.24 3.35 7.32
C ALA A 62 4.34 4.50 7.81
N GLU A 63 4.24 5.58 7.04
CA GLU A 63 3.43 6.77 7.31
C GLU A 63 1.90 6.52 7.29
N VAL A 64 1.44 5.39 6.72
CA VAL A 64 0.01 5.08 6.68
C VAL A 64 -0.48 4.54 8.03
N ASP A 65 -1.48 5.19 8.61
CA ASP A 65 -2.16 4.77 9.84
C ASP A 65 -3.65 4.47 9.59
N ALA A 66 -4.38 4.05 10.63
CA ALA A 66 -5.80 3.75 10.48
C ALA A 66 -6.66 4.98 10.17
N SER A 67 -6.20 6.19 10.51
CA SER A 67 -6.91 7.43 10.21
C SER A 67 -6.89 7.72 8.72
N VAL A 68 -5.72 7.61 8.08
CA VAL A 68 -5.54 7.75 6.63
C VAL A 68 -6.39 6.74 5.88
N VAL A 69 -6.39 5.47 6.32
CA VAL A 69 -7.21 4.43 5.69
C VAL A 69 -8.70 4.76 5.78
N ARG A 70 -9.18 5.19 6.95
CA ARG A 70 -10.59 5.58 7.12
C ARG A 70 -10.96 6.79 6.27
N GLU A 71 -10.07 7.79 6.18
CA GLU A 71 -10.28 8.98 5.36
C GLU A 71 -10.43 8.59 3.88
N ILE A 72 -9.51 7.80 3.33
CA ILE A 72 -9.54 7.37 1.93
C ILE A 72 -10.76 6.52 1.63
N CYS A 73 -11.16 5.60 2.52
CA CYS A 73 -12.37 4.80 2.33
C CYS A 73 -13.68 5.59 2.46
N SER A 74 -13.63 6.84 2.95
CA SER A 74 -14.78 7.73 3.08
C SER A 74 -14.90 8.76 1.95
N LYS A 75 -13.93 8.80 1.02
CA LYS A 75 -13.98 9.59 -0.22
C LYS A 75 -14.75 8.84 -1.31
#